data_AF-A0A929DLU0-F1
#
_entry.id   AF-A0A929DLU0-F1
#
_cell.length_a   1.000
_cell.length_b   1.000
_cell.length_c   1.000
_cell.angle_alpha   90.00
_cell.angle_beta   90.00
_cell.angle_gamma   90.00
#
_symmetry.space_group_name_H-M   'P 1'
#
loop_
_entity.id
_entity.type
_entity.pdbx_description
1 polymer ?
#
loop_
_entity_poly.entity_id
_entity_poly.type
_entity_poly.pdbx_seq_one_letter_code
_entity_poly.pdbx_strand_id
1 'polypeptide(L)'
;YSIITDTYMPKPDRIRDWLSTPKANGYEALHLTVMGPYGKWVEIQIRSKRMDEIAERGFAAHWKYKGDSSHEGELDKWLKKIREMLEDPNSNALEFLDDFKMNLFASEIMVFTPKGHIKTLPTGTSALDFAYEIHSEIGNHAIGAKVNYKLVPISHTLQSGDQVEILSSDKKHPERNWLDYVKTAKAKSSIKNYLKAETKDRITKGKNILEKKLKEINLRPNSTIFKKLLPAYEVLYKDELYSKIGMGLIDLENIKTILKPKSSNKLVKYWQLQFGKSSKVKKKNKEQKKSVTGKLDLKSPYILRENINESSQPYIIAECCNPIPGDDVIGYKPPKKEMVIHKANCPNAIKLLSSKANQVVSAKWTTYKLLSFLARINIVGIDRVGMINEISGIISKDLSTNIQSLNINVNDGIFKGIVDLYVHNTNDLNTLLLNISKIKGIESVHRMETI
;
A
#
# COMPACT_ATOMS: atom_id res chain seq x y z
N TYR A 1 -29.99 -20.72 33.37
CA TYR A 1 -29.41 -21.61 32.35
C TYR A 1 -29.65 -23.06 32.73
N SER A 2 -29.02 -23.56 33.80
CA SER A 2 -29.09 -24.98 34.20
C SER A 2 -30.51 -25.53 34.27
N ILE A 3 -31.41 -24.84 34.98
CA ILE A 3 -32.84 -25.23 35.08
C ILE A 3 -33.51 -25.43 33.70
N ILE A 4 -33.19 -24.57 32.73
CA ILE A 4 -33.80 -24.60 31.40
C ILE A 4 -33.24 -25.78 30.59
N THR A 5 -31.93 -25.99 30.64
CA THR A 5 -31.26 -27.09 29.91
C THR A 5 -31.50 -28.45 30.54
N ASP A 6 -31.84 -28.51 31.83
CA ASP A 6 -32.25 -29.73 32.51
C ASP A 6 -33.67 -30.15 32.12
N THR A 7 -34.52 -29.19 31.76
CA THR A 7 -35.94 -29.42 31.42
C THR A 7 -36.17 -29.58 29.92
N TYR A 8 -35.46 -28.81 29.10
CA TYR A 8 -35.65 -28.74 27.65
C TYR A 8 -34.35 -29.03 26.92
N MET A 9 -34.42 -29.87 25.88
CA MET A 9 -33.26 -30.27 25.09
C MET A 9 -32.68 -29.03 24.36
N PRO A 10 -31.42 -28.63 24.66
CA PRO A 10 -30.80 -27.50 24.00
C PRO A 10 -30.29 -27.89 22.60
N LYS A 11 -30.17 -26.88 21.73
CA LYS A 11 -29.47 -26.99 20.45
C LYS A 11 -28.05 -26.43 20.59
N PRO A 12 -26.99 -27.27 20.69
CA PRO A 12 -25.63 -26.82 21.00
C PRO A 12 -25.12 -25.71 20.07
N ASP A 13 -25.37 -25.82 18.76
CA ASP A 13 -24.92 -24.86 17.75
C ASP A 13 -25.58 -23.47 17.85
N ARG A 14 -26.59 -23.30 18.73
CA ARG A 14 -27.32 -22.06 18.95
C ARG A 14 -27.21 -21.55 20.40
N ILE A 15 -26.14 -21.93 21.08
CA ILE A 15 -25.76 -21.34 22.38
C ILE A 15 -24.77 -20.21 22.11
N ARG A 16 -25.02 -19.01 22.64
CA ARG A 16 -24.10 -17.87 22.56
C ARG A 16 -23.95 -17.25 23.93
N ASP A 17 -22.72 -17.23 24.43
CA ASP A 17 -22.38 -16.65 25.73
C ASP A 17 -21.80 -15.24 25.56
N TRP A 18 -22.67 -14.23 25.53
CA TRP A 18 -22.25 -12.83 25.52
C TRP A 18 -21.92 -12.29 26.93
N LEU A 19 -21.86 -13.14 27.96
CA LEU A 19 -21.35 -12.75 29.28
C LEU A 19 -19.82 -12.85 29.29
N SER A 20 -19.28 -13.95 28.77
CA SER A 20 -17.83 -14.19 28.67
C SER A 20 -17.17 -13.35 27.57
N THR A 21 -17.92 -13.07 26.49
CA THR A 21 -17.48 -12.20 25.38
C THR A 21 -18.57 -11.16 25.08
N PRO A 22 -18.64 -10.06 25.86
CA PRO A 22 -19.59 -8.98 25.61
C PRO A 22 -19.40 -8.37 24.21
N LYS A 23 -20.49 -7.87 23.63
CA LYS A 23 -20.40 -7.14 22.35
C LYS A 23 -19.81 -5.75 22.57
N ALA A 24 -19.20 -5.15 21.54
CA ALA A 24 -18.57 -3.83 21.62
C ALA A 24 -19.52 -2.70 22.04
N ASN A 25 -20.84 -2.86 21.85
CA ASN A 25 -21.85 -1.91 22.33
C ASN A 25 -22.23 -2.09 23.82
N GLY A 26 -21.53 -2.96 24.54
CA GLY A 26 -21.79 -3.31 25.94
C GLY A 26 -22.93 -4.32 26.14
N TYR A 27 -23.48 -4.91 25.06
CA TYR A 27 -24.54 -5.90 25.18
C TYR A 27 -24.03 -7.20 25.79
N GLU A 28 -24.69 -7.62 26.87
CA GLU A 28 -24.39 -8.81 27.67
C GLU A 28 -25.67 -9.64 27.85
N ALA A 29 -25.64 -10.91 27.45
CA ALA A 29 -26.73 -11.87 27.66
C ALA A 29 -26.26 -13.29 27.35
N LEU A 30 -26.91 -14.29 27.94
CA LEU A 30 -26.78 -15.68 27.51
C LEU A 30 -27.94 -16.04 26.59
N HIS A 31 -27.65 -16.41 25.35
CA HIS A 31 -28.65 -16.85 24.37
C HIS A 31 -28.60 -18.37 24.25
N LEU A 32 -29.76 -19.01 24.31
CA LEU A 32 -29.90 -20.44 24.05
C LEU A 32 -31.18 -20.73 23.28
N THR A 33 -31.12 -21.68 22.36
CA THR A 33 -32.32 -22.21 21.68
C THR A 33 -32.61 -23.61 22.22
N VAL A 34 -33.84 -23.85 22.67
CA VAL A 34 -34.28 -25.13 23.22
C VAL A 34 -35.51 -25.67 22.49
N MET A 35 -35.70 -26.99 22.51
CA MET A 35 -36.89 -27.63 21.97
C MET A 35 -38.06 -27.45 22.94
N GLY A 36 -39.08 -26.70 22.53
CA GLY A 36 -40.31 -26.53 23.30
C GLY A 36 -41.20 -27.77 23.27
N PRO A 37 -42.19 -27.85 24.18
CA PRO A 37 -43.05 -29.02 24.35
C PRO A 37 -43.91 -29.36 23.13
N TYR A 38 -44.13 -28.39 22.23
CA TYR A 38 -44.88 -28.57 20.97
C TYR A 38 -43.98 -28.80 19.75
N GLY A 39 -42.73 -29.22 19.95
CA GLY A 39 -41.76 -29.47 18.87
C GLY A 39 -41.31 -28.21 18.13
N LYS A 40 -41.52 -27.02 18.71
CA LYS A 40 -41.06 -25.74 18.17
C LYS A 40 -39.78 -25.30 18.88
N TRP A 41 -38.81 -24.82 18.13
CA TRP A 41 -37.61 -24.20 18.68
C TRP A 41 -37.94 -22.85 19.29
N VAL A 42 -37.56 -22.65 20.55
CA VAL A 42 -37.76 -21.39 21.29
C VAL A 42 -36.40 -20.81 21.65
N GLU A 43 -36.18 -19.56 21.28
CA GLU A 43 -34.99 -18.79 21.69
C GLU A 43 -35.26 -18.12 23.04
N ILE A 44 -34.33 -18.31 23.98
CA ILE A 44 -34.40 -17.76 25.32
C ILE A 44 -33.15 -16.90 25.54
N GLN A 45 -33.35 -15.71 26.09
CA GLN A 45 -32.27 -14.79 26.43
C GLN A 45 -32.28 -14.57 27.94
N ILE A 46 -31.17 -14.88 28.61
CA ILE A 46 -31.01 -14.73 30.05
C ILE A 46 -30.06 -13.57 30.31
N ARG A 47 -30.54 -12.54 31.02
CA ARG A 47 -29.77 -11.34 31.36
C ARG A 47 -30.21 -10.79 32.71
N SER A 48 -29.29 -10.16 33.44
CA SER A 48 -29.61 -9.45 34.69
C SER A 48 -30.34 -8.13 34.40
N LYS A 49 -30.96 -7.51 35.42
CA LYS A 49 -31.59 -6.19 35.26
C LYS A 49 -30.62 -5.12 34.74
N ARG A 50 -29.36 -5.11 35.23
CA ARG A 50 -28.31 -4.21 34.73
C ARG A 50 -28.06 -4.41 33.23
N MET A 51 -27.96 -5.66 32.80
CA MET A 51 -27.69 -6.03 31.41
C MET A 51 -28.87 -5.69 30.50
N ASP A 52 -30.09 -5.88 30.98
CA ASP A 52 -31.33 -5.50 30.30
C ASP A 52 -31.38 -3.98 30.05
N GLU A 53 -31.05 -3.16 31.05
CA GLU A 53 -31.00 -1.70 30.89
C GLU A 53 -29.97 -1.25 29.84
N ILE A 54 -28.78 -1.87 29.80
CA ILE A 54 -27.75 -1.58 28.79
C ILE A 54 -28.21 -2.05 27.41
N ALA A 55 -28.90 -3.19 27.32
CA ALA A 55 -29.42 -3.71 26.05
C ALA A 55 -30.52 -2.85 25.44
N GLU A 56 -31.42 -2.30 26.27
CA GLU A 56 -32.57 -1.49 25.81
C GLU A 56 -32.21 -0.02 25.60
N ARG A 57 -31.32 0.54 26.44
CA ARG A 57 -31.02 1.99 26.46
C ARG A 57 -29.59 2.33 26.02
N GLY A 58 -28.76 1.33 25.75
CA GLY A 58 -27.36 1.49 25.35
C GLY A 58 -26.51 2.17 26.44
N PHE A 59 -25.42 2.81 26.00
CA PHE A 59 -24.45 3.47 26.89
C PHE A 59 -25.02 4.59 27.77
N ALA A 60 -26.21 5.13 27.46
CA ALA A 60 -26.87 6.14 28.29
C ALA A 60 -27.35 5.58 29.64
N ALA A 61 -27.63 4.27 29.74
CA ALA A 61 -27.99 3.63 31.01
C ALA A 61 -26.80 3.52 31.99
N HIS A 62 -25.58 3.41 31.46
CA HIS A 62 -24.35 3.25 32.25
C HIS A 62 -24.01 4.49 33.09
N TRP A 63 -24.48 5.68 32.69
CA TRP A 63 -24.26 6.93 33.44
C TRP A 63 -25.08 6.99 34.75
N LYS A 64 -26.27 6.40 34.78
CA LYS A 64 -27.20 6.48 35.93
C LYS A 64 -26.76 5.61 37.12
N TYR A 65 -25.92 4.61 36.88
CA TYR A 65 -25.48 3.62 37.88
C TYR A 65 -24.04 3.79 38.39
N LYS A 66 -23.30 4.81 37.92
CA LYS A 66 -21.96 5.14 38.45
C LYS A 66 -22.06 5.82 39.83
N GLY A 67 -22.44 5.02 40.84
CA GLY A 67 -22.06 5.22 42.23
C GLY A 67 -20.76 4.46 42.49
N ASP A 68 -19.65 5.20 42.46
CA ASP A 68 -18.39 4.95 43.18
C ASP A 68 -17.71 3.55 43.16
N SER A 69 -17.93 2.70 42.15
CA SER A 69 -17.24 1.39 42.10
C SER A 69 -16.79 0.94 40.69
N SER A 70 -15.52 1.23 40.41
CA SER A 70 -14.49 0.26 39.94
C SER A 70 -14.81 -0.80 38.87
N HIS A 71 -15.48 -0.42 37.78
CA HIS A 71 -15.29 -1.11 36.49
C HIS A 71 -15.03 -0.10 35.36
N GLU A 72 -13.77 0.03 34.95
CA GLU A 72 -13.39 0.77 33.73
C GLU A 72 -13.94 0.04 32.51
N GLY A 73 -15.08 0.49 31.99
CA GLY A 73 -15.64 -0.02 30.75
C GLY A 73 -14.76 0.28 29.54
N GLU A 74 -14.96 -0.44 28.44
CA GLU A 74 -14.26 -0.17 27.17
C GLU A 74 -14.43 1.28 26.67
N LEU A 75 -15.55 1.92 27.03
CA LEU A 75 -15.81 3.33 26.76
C LEU A 75 -14.89 4.28 27.54
N ASP A 76 -14.53 3.98 28.79
CA ASP A 76 -13.61 4.82 29.58
C ASP A 76 -12.19 4.73 29.01
N LYS A 77 -11.77 3.52 28.59
CA LYS A 77 -10.51 3.32 27.84
C LYS A 77 -10.53 4.06 26.50
N TRP A 78 -11.67 4.10 25.83
CA TRP A 78 -11.87 4.82 24.58
C TRP A 78 -11.82 6.35 24.75
N LEU A 79 -12.51 6.91 25.76
CA LEU A 79 -12.49 8.33 26.07
C LEU A 79 -11.08 8.80 26.47
N LYS A 80 -10.35 7.98 27.21
CA LYS A 80 -8.95 8.22 27.54
C LYS A 80 -8.08 8.28 26.28
N LYS A 81 -8.26 7.34 25.35
CA LYS A 81 -7.52 7.30 24.09
C LYS A 81 -7.83 8.48 23.16
N ILE A 82 -9.09 8.92 23.11
CA ILE A 82 -9.48 10.15 22.39
C ILE A 82 -8.79 11.36 22.99
N ARG A 83 -8.76 11.47 24.32
CA ARG A 83 -8.11 12.58 25.01
C ARG A 83 -6.60 12.60 24.70
N GLU A 84 -5.94 11.46 24.79
CA GLU A 84 -4.52 11.30 24.45
C GLU A 84 -4.22 11.70 22.99
N MET A 85 -5.11 11.39 22.05
CA MET A 85 -4.95 11.75 20.63
C MET A 85 -5.25 13.22 20.35
N LEU A 86 -6.26 13.81 21.01
CA LEU A 86 -6.54 15.25 20.92
C LEU A 86 -5.43 16.10 21.53
N GLU A 87 -4.64 15.54 22.45
CA GLU A 87 -3.47 16.19 23.05
C GLU A 87 -2.22 16.14 22.15
N ASP A 88 -2.18 15.31 21.08
CA ASP A 88 -1.08 15.27 20.11
C ASP A 88 -1.37 16.16 18.87
N PRO A 89 -0.70 17.31 18.72
CA PRO A 89 -0.93 18.25 17.62
C PRO A 89 -0.47 17.76 16.24
N ASN A 90 0.20 16.61 16.14
CA ASN A 90 0.58 15.98 14.87
C ASN A 90 -0.34 14.82 14.47
N SER A 91 -1.32 14.46 15.30
CA SER A 91 -2.26 13.37 14.99
C SER A 91 -3.40 13.86 14.10
N ASN A 92 -3.74 13.09 13.06
CA ASN A 92 -4.82 13.44 12.15
C ASN A 92 -6.16 12.99 12.76
N ALA A 93 -6.65 13.72 13.76
CA ALA A 93 -7.83 13.35 14.55
C ALA A 93 -9.10 13.07 13.71
N LEU A 94 -9.22 13.72 12.54
CA LEU A 94 -10.33 13.47 11.60
C LEU A 94 -10.25 12.09 10.93
N GLU A 95 -9.04 11.63 10.56
CA GLU A 95 -8.84 10.28 9.99
C GLU A 95 -9.16 9.19 11.02
N PHE A 96 -8.85 9.43 12.30
CA PHE A 96 -9.25 8.54 13.39
C PHE A 96 -10.77 8.49 13.59
N LEU A 97 -11.47 9.64 13.52
CA LEU A 97 -12.93 9.69 13.65
C LEU A 97 -13.64 8.94 12.52
N ASP A 98 -13.16 9.06 11.29
CA ASP A 98 -13.71 8.32 10.14
C ASP A 98 -13.45 6.81 10.26
N ASP A 99 -12.22 6.40 10.62
CA ASP A 99 -11.91 4.98 10.88
C ASP A 99 -12.72 4.42 12.07
N PHE A 100 -13.01 5.23 13.09
CA PHE A 100 -13.81 4.82 14.24
C PHE A 100 -15.30 4.69 13.90
N LYS A 101 -15.88 5.66 13.21
CA LYS A 101 -17.29 5.63 12.79
C LYS A 101 -17.60 4.39 11.95
N MET A 102 -16.67 3.98 11.10
CA MET A 102 -16.80 2.75 10.30
C MET A 102 -16.76 1.47 11.15
N ASN A 103 -16.02 1.47 12.28
CA ASN A 103 -15.95 0.31 13.18
C ASN A 103 -17.17 0.20 14.12
N LEU A 104 -17.75 1.31 14.58
CA LEU A 104 -18.85 1.29 15.57
C LEU A 104 -20.16 0.68 15.04
N PHE A 105 -20.41 0.77 13.73
CA PHE A 105 -21.64 0.27 13.09
C PHE A 105 -21.45 -1.01 12.26
N ALA A 106 -20.22 -1.55 12.21
CA ALA A 106 -19.96 -2.76 11.45
C ALA A 106 -20.61 -3.97 12.14
N SER A 107 -21.35 -4.78 11.37
CA SER A 107 -21.73 -6.12 11.84
C SER A 107 -20.46 -6.91 12.16
N GLU A 108 -20.46 -7.72 13.20
CA GLU A 108 -19.28 -8.50 13.63
C GLU A 108 -19.34 -9.93 13.10
N ILE A 109 -18.17 -10.50 12.79
CA ILE A 109 -17.97 -11.91 12.48
C ILE A 109 -17.14 -12.55 13.59
N MET A 110 -17.41 -13.81 13.90
CA MET A 110 -16.61 -14.61 14.83
C MET A 110 -15.79 -15.61 14.04
N VAL A 111 -14.46 -15.54 14.17
CA VAL A 111 -13.52 -16.43 13.51
C VAL A 111 -12.71 -17.20 14.54
N PHE A 112 -12.29 -18.41 14.19
CA PHE A 112 -11.64 -19.35 15.09
C PHE A 112 -10.18 -19.52 14.72
N THR A 113 -9.30 -19.52 15.71
CA THR A 113 -7.92 -19.99 15.53
C THR A 113 -7.90 -21.52 15.40
N PRO A 114 -6.80 -22.14 14.93
CA PRO A 114 -6.68 -23.59 14.86
C PRO A 114 -6.82 -24.28 16.23
N LYS A 115 -6.49 -23.55 17.30
CA LYS A 115 -6.62 -23.99 18.71
C LYS A 115 -8.03 -23.81 19.29
N GLY A 116 -8.98 -23.30 18.52
CA GLY A 116 -10.37 -23.09 18.95
C GLY A 116 -10.62 -21.76 19.66
N HIS A 117 -9.62 -20.88 19.81
CA HIS A 117 -9.85 -19.55 20.37
C HIS A 117 -10.67 -18.69 19.41
N ILE A 118 -11.66 -17.98 19.94
CA ILE A 118 -12.56 -17.11 19.18
C ILE A 118 -11.94 -15.71 19.09
N LYS A 119 -12.04 -15.11 17.90
CA LYS A 119 -11.73 -13.70 17.64
C LYS A 119 -12.92 -13.04 16.96
N THR A 120 -13.32 -11.89 17.50
CA THR A 120 -14.39 -11.06 16.93
C THR A 120 -13.76 -9.99 16.05
N LEU A 121 -14.19 -9.92 14.80
CA LEU A 121 -13.69 -8.97 13.81
C LEU A 121 -14.86 -8.27 13.10
N PRO A 122 -14.67 -7.06 12.55
CA PRO A 122 -15.67 -6.42 11.70
C PRO A 122 -16.00 -7.26 10.45
N THR A 123 -17.23 -7.16 9.95
CA THR A 123 -17.62 -7.87 8.73
C THR A 123 -16.80 -7.41 7.55
N GLY A 124 -16.33 -8.38 6.77
CA GLY A 124 -15.58 -8.14 5.56
C GLY A 124 -14.09 -7.90 5.78
N THR A 125 -13.55 -8.16 6.98
CA THR A 125 -12.10 -8.20 7.20
C THR A 125 -11.42 -9.28 6.39
N SER A 126 -10.16 -9.02 6.01
CA SER A 126 -9.32 -9.99 5.31
C SER A 126 -8.65 -10.98 6.26
N ALA A 127 -8.08 -12.07 5.73
CA ALA A 127 -7.22 -12.96 6.49
C ALA A 127 -5.98 -12.24 7.05
N LEU A 128 -5.48 -11.21 6.34
CA LEU A 128 -4.40 -10.36 6.83
C LEU A 128 -4.81 -9.53 8.06
N ASP A 129 -6.04 -9.01 8.09
CA ASP A 129 -6.57 -8.33 9.29
C ASP A 129 -6.58 -9.28 10.50
N PHE A 130 -6.97 -10.54 10.31
CA PHE A 130 -6.91 -11.55 11.36
C PHE A 130 -5.47 -11.85 11.82
N ALA A 131 -4.50 -11.89 10.90
CA ALA A 131 -3.08 -12.04 11.25
C ALA A 131 -2.59 -10.91 12.18
N TYR A 132 -2.90 -9.65 11.84
CA TYR A 132 -2.60 -8.49 12.68
C TYR A 132 -3.41 -8.46 13.97
N GLU A 133 -4.59 -9.07 13.99
CA GLU A 133 -5.37 -9.21 15.21
C GLU A 133 -4.72 -10.17 16.21
N ILE A 134 -4.14 -11.28 15.74
CA ILE A 134 -3.35 -12.18 16.57
C ILE A 134 -2.09 -11.46 17.08
N HIS A 135 -1.25 -10.97 16.17
CA HIS A 135 -0.01 -10.28 16.53
C HIS A 135 0.58 -9.53 15.34
N SER A 136 1.17 -8.34 15.58
CA SER A 136 1.77 -7.54 14.51
C SER A 136 2.90 -8.27 13.76
N GLU A 137 3.72 -9.06 14.45
CA GLU A 137 4.76 -9.85 13.78
C GLU A 137 4.22 -10.95 12.86
N ILE A 138 3.11 -11.59 13.24
CA ILE A 138 2.46 -12.60 12.40
C ILE A 138 1.88 -11.92 11.17
N GLY A 139 1.27 -10.74 11.34
CA GLY A 139 0.81 -9.90 10.23
C GLY A 139 1.95 -9.49 9.30
N ASN A 140 3.07 -9.02 9.84
CA ASN A 140 4.20 -8.55 9.05
C ASN A 140 4.84 -9.64 8.18
N HIS A 141 4.83 -10.87 8.68
CA HIS A 141 5.43 -12.02 8.00
C HIS A 141 4.41 -12.90 7.27
N ALA A 142 3.15 -12.47 7.15
CA ALA A 142 2.08 -13.27 6.53
C ALA A 142 2.30 -13.49 5.03
N ILE A 143 2.31 -14.75 4.60
CA ILE A 143 2.44 -15.16 3.19
C ILE A 143 1.13 -15.69 2.59
N GLY A 144 0.27 -16.27 3.42
CA GLY A 144 -0.95 -16.94 3.01
C GLY A 144 -1.80 -17.29 4.22
N ALA A 145 -2.99 -17.81 3.98
CA ALA A 145 -3.82 -18.37 5.05
C ALA A 145 -4.43 -19.70 4.59
N LYS A 146 -4.81 -20.54 5.56
CA LYS A 146 -5.75 -21.62 5.35
C LYS A 146 -7.04 -21.28 6.06
N VAL A 147 -8.14 -21.27 5.30
CA VAL A 147 -9.48 -21.07 5.84
C VAL A 147 -10.23 -22.38 5.67
N ASN A 148 -10.67 -22.98 6.77
CA ASN A 148 -11.33 -24.29 6.79
C ASN A 148 -10.51 -25.35 6.02
N TYR A 149 -9.21 -25.43 6.30
CA TYR A 149 -8.22 -26.32 5.66
C TYR A 149 -7.93 -26.07 4.18
N LYS A 150 -8.52 -25.03 3.55
CA LYS A 150 -8.25 -24.65 2.16
C LYS A 150 -7.30 -23.47 2.09
N LEU A 151 -6.28 -23.57 1.25
CA LEU A 151 -5.31 -22.49 1.04
C LEU A 151 -5.98 -21.32 0.31
N VAL A 152 -5.85 -20.13 0.88
CA VAL A 152 -6.44 -18.89 0.36
C VAL A 152 -5.41 -17.75 0.44
N PRO A 153 -5.52 -16.72 -0.43
CA PRO A 153 -4.66 -15.54 -0.32
C PRO A 153 -4.92 -14.77 0.98
N ILE A 154 -3.92 -14.02 1.45
CA ILE A 154 -4.05 -13.16 2.64
C ILE A 154 -5.11 -12.05 2.49
N SER A 155 -5.49 -11.71 1.25
CA SER A 155 -6.55 -10.76 0.93
C SER A 155 -7.96 -11.37 1.00
N HIS A 156 -8.09 -12.68 1.20
CA HIS A 156 -9.37 -13.36 1.27
C HIS A 156 -10.24 -12.79 2.39
N THR A 157 -11.50 -12.48 2.08
CA THR A 157 -12.46 -11.93 3.04
C THR A 157 -13.04 -13.05 3.90
N LEU A 158 -12.93 -12.90 5.22
CA LEU A 158 -13.39 -13.89 6.20
C LEU A 158 -14.90 -13.83 6.42
N GLN A 159 -15.48 -14.98 6.77
CA GLN A 159 -16.88 -15.15 7.15
C GLN A 159 -16.99 -15.61 8.61
N SER A 160 -18.14 -15.36 9.24
CA SER A 160 -18.38 -15.84 10.59
C SER A 160 -18.46 -17.37 10.61
N GLY A 161 -17.74 -18.01 11.52
CA GLY A 161 -17.61 -19.46 11.59
C GLY A 161 -16.29 -19.99 11.04
N ASP A 162 -15.52 -19.19 10.30
CA ASP A 162 -14.29 -19.65 9.66
C ASP A 162 -13.21 -20.00 10.67
N GLN A 163 -12.57 -21.16 10.47
CA GLN A 163 -11.32 -21.52 11.14
C GLN A 163 -10.14 -21.05 10.28
N VAL A 164 -9.29 -20.19 10.82
CA VAL A 164 -8.23 -19.51 10.09
C VAL A 164 -6.86 -19.85 10.66
N GLU A 165 -5.98 -20.40 9.82
CA GLU A 165 -4.56 -20.61 10.10
C GLU A 165 -3.73 -19.66 9.24
N ILE A 166 -2.88 -18.83 9.84
CA ILE A 166 -1.99 -17.94 9.10
C ILE A 166 -0.68 -18.65 8.81
N LEU A 167 -0.24 -18.60 7.56
CA LEU A 167 1.07 -19.05 7.13
C LEU A 167 2.02 -17.85 7.11
N SER A 168 3.16 -17.95 7.79
CA SER A 168 4.15 -16.88 7.90
C SER A 168 5.54 -17.30 7.43
N SER A 169 6.36 -16.34 6.99
CA SER A 169 7.76 -16.55 6.59
C SER A 169 8.61 -15.32 6.90
N ASP A 170 9.81 -15.53 7.45
CA ASP A 170 10.74 -14.47 7.86
C ASP A 170 11.19 -13.56 6.70
N LYS A 171 11.07 -14.04 5.46
CA LYS A 171 11.45 -13.29 4.26
C LYS A 171 10.36 -12.33 3.77
N LYS A 172 9.12 -12.46 4.27
CA LYS A 172 8.01 -11.63 3.83
C LYS A 172 7.90 -10.41 4.73
N HIS A 173 7.69 -9.26 4.11
CA HIS A 173 7.52 -7.98 4.80
C HIS A 173 6.27 -7.26 4.27
N PRO A 174 5.70 -6.34 5.07
CA PRO A 174 4.58 -5.53 4.64
C PRO A 174 4.85 -4.77 3.34
N GLU A 175 3.92 -4.90 2.40
CA GLU A 175 3.94 -4.18 1.13
C GLU A 175 2.81 -3.15 1.11
N ARG A 176 2.98 -2.12 0.28
CA ARG A 176 2.02 -1.01 0.24
C ARG A 176 0.63 -1.41 -0.27
N ASN A 177 0.56 -2.36 -1.21
CA ASN A 177 -0.68 -2.92 -1.73
C ASN A 177 -1.52 -3.64 -0.65
N TRP A 178 -0.94 -4.00 0.50
CA TRP A 178 -1.70 -4.60 1.60
C TRP A 178 -2.75 -3.65 2.15
N LEU A 179 -2.50 -2.34 2.06
CA LEU A 179 -3.43 -1.29 2.50
C LEU A 179 -4.75 -1.29 1.74
N ASP A 180 -4.79 -1.89 0.53
CA ASP A 180 -5.97 -1.88 -0.33
C ASP A 180 -7.07 -2.84 0.15
N TYR A 181 -6.69 -3.91 0.86
CA TYR A 181 -7.62 -4.96 1.29
C TYR A 181 -7.72 -5.15 2.81
N VAL A 182 -6.86 -4.51 3.62
CA VAL A 182 -7.04 -4.47 5.08
C VAL A 182 -8.10 -3.45 5.48
N LYS A 183 -8.99 -3.84 6.39
CA LYS A 183 -10.06 -2.96 6.88
C LYS A 183 -9.82 -2.42 8.27
N THR A 184 -9.20 -3.20 9.14
CA THR A 184 -9.05 -2.85 10.56
C THR A 184 -8.06 -1.71 10.75
N ALA A 185 -8.39 -0.79 11.66
CA ALA A 185 -7.50 0.33 12.01
C ALA A 185 -6.15 -0.16 12.56
N LYS A 186 -6.15 -1.29 13.29
CA LYS A 186 -4.95 -1.94 13.83
C LYS A 186 -4.03 -2.40 12.70
N ALA A 187 -4.52 -3.15 11.71
CA ALA A 187 -3.72 -3.60 10.58
C ALA A 187 -3.20 -2.41 9.76
N LYS A 188 -4.08 -1.46 9.40
CA LYS A 188 -3.70 -0.24 8.66
C LYS A 188 -2.58 0.53 9.35
N SER A 189 -2.73 0.77 10.67
CA SER A 189 -1.73 1.50 11.46
C SER A 189 -0.41 0.75 11.52
N SER A 190 -0.42 -0.56 11.81
CA SER A 190 0.79 -1.38 11.84
C SER A 190 1.54 -1.39 10.52
N ILE A 191 0.84 -1.58 9.40
CA ILE A 191 1.44 -1.55 8.05
C ILE A 191 2.03 -0.17 7.74
N LYS A 192 1.27 0.91 7.97
CA LYS A 192 1.75 2.29 7.76
C LYS A 192 3.01 2.58 8.59
N ASN A 193 3.03 2.15 9.85
CA ASN A 193 4.16 2.36 10.75
C ASN A 193 5.41 1.59 10.30
N TYR A 194 5.25 0.33 9.88
CA TYR A 194 6.33 -0.47 9.33
C TYR A 194 6.95 0.20 8.09
N LEU A 195 6.13 0.57 7.10
CA LEU A 195 6.58 1.20 5.85
C LEU A 195 7.29 2.54 6.10
N LYS A 196 6.81 3.32 7.08
CA LYS A 196 7.46 4.57 7.50
C LYS A 196 8.82 4.32 8.15
N ALA A 197 8.91 3.33 9.04
CA ALA A 197 10.16 2.97 9.71
C ALA A 197 11.20 2.47 8.70
N GLU A 198 10.79 1.60 7.77
CA GLU A 198 11.64 1.09 6.69
C GLU A 198 12.15 2.22 5.79
N THR A 199 11.27 3.15 5.40
CA THR A 199 11.66 4.33 4.62
C THR A 199 12.70 5.18 5.35
N LYS A 200 12.52 5.39 6.66
CA LYS A 200 13.46 6.15 7.49
C LYS A 200 14.83 5.46 7.60
N ASP A 201 14.84 4.14 7.73
CA ASP A 201 16.07 3.34 7.74
C ASP A 201 16.82 3.45 6.40
N ARG A 202 16.12 3.32 5.27
CA ARG A 202 16.68 3.49 3.92
C ARG A 202 17.32 4.89 3.74
N ILE A 203 16.61 5.94 4.16
CA ILE A 203 17.14 7.32 4.13
C ILE A 203 18.40 7.44 4.99
N THR A 204 18.40 6.86 6.19
CA THR A 204 19.54 6.93 7.12
C THR A 204 20.76 6.21 6.54
N LYS A 205 20.57 5.00 5.99
CA LYS A 205 21.61 4.23 5.30
C LYS A 205 22.20 5.03 4.14
N GLY A 206 21.35 5.57 3.26
CA GLY A 206 21.81 6.33 2.10
C GLY A 206 22.51 7.63 2.45
N LYS A 207 22.08 8.29 3.53
CA LYS A 207 22.80 9.45 4.09
C LYS A 207 24.22 9.07 4.52
N ASN A 208 24.38 7.96 5.25
CA ASN A 208 25.69 7.48 5.70
C ASN A 208 26.60 7.11 4.51
N ILE A 209 26.04 6.45 3.48
CA ILE A 209 26.77 6.09 2.26
C ILE A 209 27.27 7.35 1.53
N LEU A 210 26.39 8.34 1.33
CA LEU A 210 26.75 9.59 0.67
C LEU A 210 27.81 10.36 1.47
N GLU A 211 27.66 10.43 2.79
CA GLU A 211 28.62 11.10 3.67
C GLU A 211 30.00 10.44 3.60
N LYS A 212 30.08 9.11 3.60
CA LYS A 212 31.33 8.37 3.44
C LYS A 212 32.00 8.68 2.10
N LYS A 213 31.23 8.66 1.01
CA LYS A 213 31.74 8.97 -0.35
C LYS A 213 32.19 10.43 -0.50
N LEU A 214 31.49 11.38 0.13
CA LEU A 214 31.91 12.78 0.10
C LEU A 214 33.18 13.00 0.92
N LYS A 215 33.34 12.32 2.06
CA LYS A 215 34.58 12.35 2.87
C LYS A 215 35.79 11.83 2.11
N GLU A 216 35.64 10.78 1.30
CA GLU A 216 36.70 10.27 0.40
C GLU A 216 37.22 11.33 -0.60
N ILE A 217 36.44 12.38 -0.86
CA ILE A 217 36.76 13.49 -1.79
C ILE A 217 37.01 14.78 -1.00
N ASN A 218 37.18 14.72 0.33
CA ASN A 218 37.35 15.85 1.23
C ASN A 218 36.21 16.89 1.16
N LEU A 219 34.98 16.43 0.89
CA LEU A 219 33.78 17.26 0.86
C LEU A 219 32.82 16.88 2.00
N ARG A 220 31.98 17.84 2.42
CA ARG A 220 30.90 17.63 3.38
C ARG A 220 29.56 17.96 2.76
N PRO A 221 28.46 17.24 3.08
CA PRO A 221 27.14 17.55 2.57
C PRO A 221 26.76 19.00 2.86
N ASN A 222 26.47 19.78 1.81
CA ASN A 222 26.07 21.18 1.94
C ASN A 222 25.06 21.54 0.83
N SER A 223 24.45 22.72 0.93
CA SER A 223 23.43 23.18 -0.02
C SER A 223 23.96 23.25 -1.47
N THR A 224 25.24 23.58 -1.68
CA THR A 224 25.83 23.69 -3.02
C THR A 224 26.04 22.34 -3.68
N ILE A 225 26.41 21.31 -2.91
CA ILE A 225 26.50 19.92 -3.37
C ILE A 225 25.11 19.40 -3.75
N PHE A 226 24.09 19.58 -2.90
CA PHE A 226 22.73 19.13 -3.24
C PHE A 226 22.18 19.83 -4.48
N LYS A 227 22.49 21.13 -4.70
CA LYS A 227 22.09 21.83 -5.94
C LYS A 227 22.70 21.21 -7.21
N LYS A 228 23.82 20.50 -7.12
CA LYS A 228 24.43 19.77 -8.23
C LYS A 228 23.94 18.33 -8.32
N LEU A 229 23.87 17.63 -7.19
CA LEU A 229 23.48 16.21 -7.14
C LEU A 229 22.00 16.02 -7.47
N LEU A 230 21.12 16.91 -6.99
CA LEU A 230 19.69 16.72 -7.18
C LEU A 230 19.30 16.71 -8.67
N PRO A 231 19.72 17.69 -9.50
CA PRO A 231 19.46 17.64 -10.94
C PRO A 231 20.23 16.52 -11.66
N ALA A 232 21.46 16.20 -11.24
CA ALA A 232 22.28 15.19 -11.90
C ALA A 232 21.70 13.78 -11.78
N TYR A 233 21.00 13.48 -10.68
CA TYR A 233 20.31 12.21 -10.46
C TYR A 233 18.79 12.32 -10.61
N GLU A 234 18.30 13.41 -11.19
CA GLU A 234 16.86 13.64 -11.49
C GLU A 234 15.94 13.48 -10.26
N VAL A 235 16.40 13.92 -9.09
CA VAL A 235 15.67 13.88 -7.81
C VAL A 235 15.29 15.28 -7.36
N LEU A 236 14.14 15.43 -6.69
CA LEU A 236 13.65 16.75 -6.28
C LEU A 236 14.09 17.13 -4.87
N TYR A 237 14.18 16.13 -3.98
CA TYR A 237 14.40 16.33 -2.55
C TYR A 237 15.56 15.50 -2.03
N LYS A 238 16.15 15.93 -0.90
CA LYS A 238 17.29 15.25 -0.28
C LYS A 238 16.91 13.85 0.22
N ASP A 239 15.74 13.71 0.83
CA ASP A 239 15.28 12.44 1.39
C ASP A 239 15.08 11.39 0.29
N GLU A 240 14.59 11.81 -0.88
CA GLU A 240 14.48 10.96 -2.06
C GLU A 240 15.86 10.49 -2.54
N LEU A 241 16.84 11.41 -2.63
CA LEU A 241 18.22 11.07 -2.98
C LEU A 241 18.80 10.05 -2.00
N TYR A 242 18.65 10.29 -0.70
CA TYR A 242 19.16 9.38 0.32
C TYR A 242 18.48 8.02 0.26
N SER A 243 17.14 7.97 0.14
CA SER A 243 16.42 6.70 0.02
C SER A 243 16.93 5.88 -1.17
N LYS A 244 17.10 6.50 -2.35
CA LYS A 244 17.62 5.84 -3.56
C LYS A 244 19.05 5.32 -3.41
N ILE A 245 19.92 6.07 -2.74
CA ILE A 245 21.29 5.64 -2.44
C ILE A 245 21.25 4.46 -1.45
N GLY A 246 20.42 4.53 -0.40
CA GLY A 246 20.28 3.47 0.59
C GLY A 246 19.73 2.17 0.03
N MET A 247 18.94 2.24 -1.04
CA MET A 247 18.44 1.10 -1.81
C MET A 247 19.42 0.61 -2.89
N GLY A 248 20.57 1.28 -3.10
CA GLY A 248 21.56 0.90 -4.12
C GLY A 248 21.15 1.24 -5.56
N LEU A 249 20.17 2.13 -5.75
CA LEU A 249 19.62 2.47 -7.08
C LEU A 249 20.41 3.57 -7.77
N ILE A 250 21.07 4.40 -6.96
CA ILE A 250 21.99 5.42 -7.42
C ILE A 250 23.39 4.94 -7.06
N ASP A 251 24.18 4.69 -8.09
CA ASP A 251 25.62 4.53 -7.92
C ASP A 251 26.29 5.90 -7.80
N LEU A 252 27.20 6.02 -6.85
CA LEU A 252 27.97 7.22 -6.55
C LEU A 252 29.35 7.23 -7.23
N GLU A 253 29.67 6.30 -8.12
CA GLU A 253 30.93 6.30 -8.88
C GLU A 253 31.21 7.64 -9.59
N ASN A 254 30.19 8.21 -10.24
CA ASN A 254 30.30 9.46 -10.98
C ASN A 254 30.23 10.73 -10.10
N ILE A 255 30.24 10.60 -8.77
CA ILE A 255 30.10 11.75 -7.88
C ILE A 255 31.24 12.77 -8.07
N LYS A 256 32.46 12.32 -8.39
CA LYS A 256 33.61 13.21 -8.64
C LYS A 256 33.43 14.05 -9.90
N THR A 257 32.89 13.49 -10.98
CA THR A 257 32.69 14.22 -12.24
C THR A 257 31.56 15.24 -12.13
N ILE A 258 30.50 14.90 -11.40
CA ILE A 258 29.36 15.80 -11.12
C ILE A 258 29.78 16.98 -10.22
N LEU A 259 30.61 16.70 -9.22
CA LEU A 259 31.03 17.72 -8.23
C LEU A 259 32.19 18.58 -8.69
N LYS A 260 32.93 18.19 -9.75
CA LYS A 260 33.98 19.03 -10.34
C LYS A 260 33.46 20.46 -10.59
N PRO A 261 34.24 21.49 -10.26
CA PRO A 261 33.92 22.84 -10.71
C PRO A 261 33.88 22.81 -12.24
N LYS A 262 32.84 23.42 -12.85
CA LYS A 262 32.90 23.69 -14.29
C LYS A 262 34.15 24.52 -14.51
N SER A 263 35.15 23.90 -15.14
CA SER A 263 36.33 24.61 -15.64
C SER A 263 35.83 25.81 -16.45
N SER A 264 36.39 26.96 -16.12
CA SER A 264 35.99 28.27 -16.61
C SER A 264 36.37 28.44 -18.08
N ASN A 265 35.62 27.84 -19.01
CA ASN A 265 35.59 28.34 -20.38
C ASN A 265 34.48 29.40 -20.50
N LYS A 266 34.74 30.53 -19.82
CA LYS A 266 33.89 31.73 -19.82
C LYS A 266 34.36 32.74 -20.88
N LEU A 267 35.01 32.28 -21.95
CA LEU A 267 35.55 33.12 -23.02
C LEU A 267 34.94 32.91 -24.42
N VAL A 268 33.94 32.02 -24.60
CA VAL A 268 33.33 31.79 -25.93
C VAL A 268 31.85 32.21 -25.99
N LYS A 269 31.39 33.11 -25.11
CA LYS A 269 29.99 33.59 -25.12
C LYS A 269 29.81 35.10 -25.10
N TYR A 270 30.85 35.86 -25.46
CA TYR A 270 30.82 37.33 -25.49
C TYR A 270 30.90 37.93 -26.91
N TRP A 271 30.84 37.12 -27.97
CA TRP A 271 30.97 37.58 -29.35
C TRP A 271 29.78 37.24 -30.26
N GLN A 272 28.56 37.20 -29.70
CA GLN A 272 27.34 37.19 -30.51
C GLN A 272 26.18 37.84 -29.74
N LEU A 273 25.69 38.95 -30.31
CA LEU A 273 24.53 39.76 -29.93
C LEU A 273 24.71 40.81 -28.81
N GLN A 274 25.52 41.82 -29.13
CA GLN A 274 25.19 43.21 -28.79
C GLN A 274 24.12 43.72 -29.76
N PHE A 275 22.83 43.66 -29.41
CA PHE A 275 21.76 44.58 -29.89
C PHE A 275 20.49 44.35 -29.04
N GLY A 276 20.04 45.38 -28.30
CA GLY A 276 18.73 45.37 -27.62
C GLY A 276 18.75 45.91 -26.20
N LYS A 277 18.26 47.14 -26.02
CA LYS A 277 18.27 47.97 -24.82
C LYS A 277 17.49 47.40 -23.61
N SER A 278 18.10 47.58 -22.44
CA SER A 278 17.58 48.06 -21.15
C SER A 278 16.15 47.72 -20.70
N SER A 279 16.04 47.00 -19.58
CA SER A 279 15.20 47.40 -18.45
C SER A 279 15.67 46.72 -17.16
N LYS A 280 16.12 47.52 -16.20
CA LYS A 280 16.36 47.13 -14.80
C LYS A 280 15.00 46.87 -14.13
N VAL A 281 14.93 45.91 -13.19
CA VAL A 281 14.53 46.15 -11.79
C VAL A 281 14.43 44.83 -10.98
N LYS A 282 15.25 44.83 -9.90
CA LYS A 282 15.11 44.28 -8.53
C LYS A 282 14.68 42.83 -8.28
N LYS A 283 15.64 42.09 -7.69
CA LYS A 283 15.43 41.05 -6.68
C LYS A 283 14.53 41.53 -5.54
N LYS A 284 13.54 40.73 -5.18
CA LYS A 284 13.03 40.62 -3.80
C LYS A 284 12.77 39.15 -3.48
N ASN A 285 13.45 38.66 -2.43
CA ASN A 285 13.06 37.47 -1.69
C ASN A 285 11.67 37.70 -1.10
N LYS A 286 10.76 36.74 -1.31
CA LYS A 286 9.67 36.43 -0.37
C LYS A 286 9.41 34.93 -0.41
N GLU A 287 9.74 34.27 0.68
CA GLU A 287 9.12 33.02 1.10
C GLU A 287 7.62 33.25 1.21
N GLN A 288 6.82 32.46 0.50
CA GLN A 288 5.39 32.36 0.76
C GLN A 288 4.93 30.92 0.54
N LYS A 289 4.56 30.29 1.66
CA LYS A 289 3.68 29.14 1.74
C LYS A 289 2.46 29.39 0.83
N LYS A 290 2.21 28.51 -0.14
CA LYS A 290 0.96 28.50 -0.90
C LYS A 290 0.20 27.22 -0.63
N SER A 291 -0.96 27.43 -0.05
CA SER A 291 -2.04 26.50 0.22
C SER A 291 -2.56 25.83 -1.05
N VAL A 292 -3.00 24.59 -0.87
CA VAL A 292 -3.60 23.70 -1.86
C VAL A 292 -4.99 24.21 -2.21
N THR A 293 -5.14 24.93 -3.31
CA THR A 293 -6.38 25.02 -4.10
C THR A 293 -5.97 25.19 -5.57
N GLY A 294 -5.83 24.07 -6.27
CA GLY A 294 -5.13 24.00 -7.56
C GLY A 294 -5.94 24.50 -8.75
N LYS A 295 -5.62 25.70 -9.24
CA LYS A 295 -5.57 25.94 -10.70
C LYS A 295 -4.31 25.23 -11.22
N LEU A 296 -4.49 24.22 -12.07
CA LEU A 296 -3.38 23.53 -12.72
C LEU A 296 -2.69 24.50 -13.68
N ASP A 297 -1.39 24.70 -13.47
CA ASP A 297 -0.55 25.47 -14.38
C ASP A 297 -0.13 24.56 -15.54
N LEU A 298 -0.79 24.72 -16.69
CA LEU A 298 -0.61 23.93 -17.92
C LEU A 298 0.81 24.02 -18.51
N LYS A 299 1.67 24.92 -18.00
CA LYS A 299 3.04 25.13 -18.49
C LYS A 299 4.10 24.29 -17.78
N SER A 300 3.77 23.62 -16.68
CA SER A 300 4.70 22.77 -15.94
C SER A 300 4.23 21.31 -15.95
N PRO A 301 5.12 20.33 -16.20
CA PRO A 301 4.73 18.92 -16.23
C PRO A 301 4.17 18.52 -14.86
N TYR A 302 3.04 17.83 -14.84
CA TYR A 302 2.51 17.19 -13.65
C TYR A 302 3.45 16.07 -13.24
N ILE A 303 4.02 16.21 -12.06
CA ILE A 303 5.01 15.26 -11.53
C ILE A 303 4.24 14.17 -10.79
N LEU A 304 4.31 12.92 -11.28
CA LEU A 304 3.64 11.76 -10.68
C LEU A 304 4.38 11.32 -9.43
N ARG A 305 3.91 11.77 -8.26
CA ARG A 305 4.58 11.51 -6.98
C ARG A 305 3.98 10.33 -6.24
N GLU A 306 4.82 9.49 -5.66
CA GLU A 306 4.41 8.57 -4.60
C GLU A 306 4.36 9.36 -3.30
N ASN A 307 3.16 9.57 -2.75
CA ASN A 307 3.04 10.08 -1.40
C ASN A 307 3.10 8.91 -0.41
N ILE A 308 4.22 8.78 0.29
CA ILE A 308 4.45 7.71 1.27
C ILE A 308 3.44 7.79 2.43
N ASN A 309 2.88 8.98 2.71
CA ASN A 309 2.01 9.22 3.86
C ASN A 309 0.50 9.12 3.59
N GLU A 310 0.06 9.19 2.34
CA GLU A 310 -1.37 9.12 1.97
C GLU A 310 -1.67 7.78 1.31
N SER A 311 -2.80 7.15 1.65
CA SER A 311 -3.17 5.81 1.17
C SER A 311 -3.58 5.80 -0.31
N SER A 312 -4.12 6.92 -0.83
CA SER A 312 -4.49 7.06 -2.23
C SER A 312 -3.44 7.86 -3.01
N GLN A 313 -3.08 7.37 -4.20
CA GLN A 313 -2.35 8.17 -5.16
C GLN A 313 -3.31 9.21 -5.77
N PRO A 314 -2.87 10.43 -6.09
CA PRO A 314 -3.73 11.45 -6.70
C PRO A 314 -4.05 11.16 -8.18
N TYR A 315 -3.68 9.97 -8.67
CA TYR A 315 -3.81 9.54 -10.05
C TYR A 315 -4.08 8.04 -10.15
N ILE A 316 -4.67 7.63 -11.27
CA ILE A 316 -5.00 6.26 -11.65
C ILE A 316 -4.17 5.88 -12.89
N ILE A 317 -3.66 4.66 -12.95
CA ILE A 317 -2.98 4.11 -14.12
C ILE A 317 -4.00 3.58 -15.12
N ALA A 318 -3.86 3.96 -16.40
CA ALA A 318 -4.79 3.51 -17.43
C ALA A 318 -4.58 2.04 -17.81
N GLU A 319 -5.63 1.23 -17.66
CA GLU A 319 -5.64 -0.21 -18.00
C GLU A 319 -5.33 -0.49 -19.49
N CYS A 320 -5.59 0.48 -20.37
CA CYS A 320 -5.38 0.30 -21.82
C CYS A 320 -3.91 0.32 -22.28
N CYS A 321 -2.98 0.81 -21.44
CA CYS A 321 -1.55 0.90 -21.80
C CYS A 321 -0.59 0.67 -20.63
N ASN A 322 -1.10 0.47 -19.41
CA ASN A 322 -0.37 0.07 -18.21
C ASN A 322 1.02 0.72 -18.08
N PRO A 323 1.10 2.07 -18.08
CA PRO A 323 2.38 2.77 -18.01
C PRO A 323 3.07 2.50 -16.67
N ILE A 324 4.38 2.25 -16.72
CA ILE A 324 5.24 2.04 -15.55
C ILE A 324 6.31 3.14 -15.47
N PRO A 325 6.96 3.35 -14.31
CA PRO A 325 8.00 4.36 -14.17
C PRO A 325 9.11 4.20 -15.21
N GLY A 326 9.33 5.29 -15.96
CA GLY A 326 10.28 5.37 -17.07
C GLY A 326 9.64 5.37 -18.46
N ASP A 327 8.35 5.09 -18.58
CA ASP A 327 7.59 5.28 -19.83
C ASP A 327 7.30 6.79 -20.06
N ASP A 328 7.32 7.27 -21.31
CA ASP A 328 6.83 8.60 -21.62
C ASP A 328 5.31 8.66 -21.46
N VAL A 329 4.81 9.59 -20.61
CA VAL A 329 3.41 9.62 -20.19
C VAL A 329 2.74 10.99 -20.31
N ILE A 330 1.42 10.96 -20.40
CA ILE A 330 0.55 12.13 -20.30
C ILE A 330 -0.54 11.89 -19.26
N GLY A 331 -1.01 12.95 -18.62
CA GLY A 331 -2.12 12.90 -17.67
C GLY A 331 -3.40 13.45 -18.29
N TYR A 332 -4.48 12.68 -18.26
CA TYR A 332 -5.82 13.14 -18.62
C TYR A 332 -6.63 13.40 -17.34
N LYS A 333 -7.21 14.60 -17.19
CA LYS A 333 -8.04 14.96 -16.03
C LYS A 333 -9.51 15.11 -16.45
N PRO A 334 -10.37 14.10 -16.23
CA PRO A 334 -11.80 14.22 -16.51
C PRO A 334 -12.48 15.18 -15.52
N PRO A 335 -13.62 15.78 -15.89
CA PRO A 335 -14.41 16.59 -14.96
C PRO A 335 -14.84 15.75 -13.75
N LYS A 336 -14.48 16.19 -12.53
CA LYS A 336 -14.82 15.55 -11.24
C LYS A 336 -14.27 14.13 -11.01
N LYS A 337 -13.29 13.67 -11.79
CA LYS A 337 -12.58 12.40 -11.55
C LYS A 337 -11.08 12.63 -11.32
N GLU A 338 -10.42 11.61 -10.79
CA GLU A 338 -8.97 11.58 -10.59
C GLU A 338 -8.22 11.64 -11.93
N MET A 339 -6.94 12.03 -11.88
CA MET A 339 -6.10 12.11 -13.07
C MET A 339 -5.76 10.69 -13.56
N VAL A 340 -5.97 10.41 -14.84
CA VAL A 340 -5.66 9.11 -15.46
C VAL A 340 -4.38 9.23 -16.27
N ILE A 341 -3.41 8.34 -16.03
CA ILE A 341 -2.10 8.36 -16.68
C ILE A 341 -2.06 7.38 -17.84
N HIS A 342 -1.69 7.88 -19.02
CA HIS A 342 -1.51 7.09 -20.22
C HIS A 342 -0.08 7.22 -20.76
N LYS A 343 0.39 6.21 -21.50
CA LYS A 343 1.56 6.38 -22.38
C LYS A 343 1.29 7.44 -23.44
N ALA A 344 2.31 8.24 -23.77
CA ALA A 344 2.22 9.30 -24.76
C ALA A 344 1.81 8.78 -26.15
N ASN A 345 2.19 7.56 -26.51
CA ASN A 345 1.88 6.89 -27.78
C ASN A 345 0.61 6.01 -27.73
N CYS A 346 -0.15 6.01 -26.62
CA CYS A 346 -1.35 5.18 -26.51
C CYS A 346 -2.44 5.67 -27.49
N PRO A 347 -3.10 4.80 -28.27
CA PRO A 347 -4.17 5.21 -29.19
C PRO A 347 -5.32 5.98 -28.54
N ASN A 348 -5.69 5.60 -27.31
CA ASN A 348 -6.71 6.31 -26.53
C ASN A 348 -6.21 7.69 -26.09
N ALA A 349 -4.93 7.79 -25.71
CA ALA A 349 -4.30 9.05 -25.33
C ALA A 349 -4.23 10.04 -26.50
N ILE A 350 -3.91 9.56 -27.69
CA ILE A 350 -3.90 10.35 -28.93
C ILE A 350 -5.31 10.88 -29.23
N LYS A 351 -6.35 10.05 -29.12
CA LYS A 351 -7.75 10.48 -29.27
C LYS A 351 -8.15 11.55 -28.25
N LEU A 352 -7.69 11.43 -27.00
CA LEU A 352 -7.95 12.40 -25.94
C LEU A 352 -7.22 13.73 -26.20
N LEU A 353 -5.99 13.69 -26.71
CA LEU A 353 -5.25 14.87 -27.14
C LEU A 353 -5.98 15.62 -28.27
N SER A 354 -6.53 14.90 -29.26
CA SER A 354 -7.25 15.52 -30.37
C SER A 354 -8.61 16.11 -29.98
N SER A 355 -9.35 15.43 -29.09
CA SER A 355 -10.73 15.83 -28.75
C SER A 355 -10.83 16.73 -27.51
N LYS A 356 -9.91 16.59 -26.56
CA LYS A 356 -9.99 17.20 -25.21
C LYS A 356 -8.63 17.71 -24.74
N ALA A 357 -7.86 18.36 -25.63
CA ALA A 357 -6.53 18.90 -25.34
C ALA A 357 -6.45 19.70 -24.02
N ASN A 358 -7.48 20.52 -23.72
CA ASN A 358 -7.53 21.36 -22.51
C ASN A 358 -7.61 20.57 -21.19
N GLN A 359 -7.88 19.26 -21.25
CA GLN A 359 -7.93 18.36 -20.09
C GLN A 359 -6.70 17.46 -20.00
N VAL A 360 -5.77 17.58 -20.95
CA VAL A 360 -4.53 16.80 -20.98
C VAL A 360 -3.37 17.67 -20.49
N VAL A 361 -2.55 17.10 -19.61
CA VAL A 361 -1.35 17.72 -19.08
C VAL A 361 -0.15 16.84 -19.39
N SER A 362 1.00 17.46 -19.68
CA SER A 362 2.27 16.73 -19.71
C SER A 362 2.51 16.14 -18.32
N ALA A 363 2.81 14.84 -18.23
CA ALA A 363 3.14 14.17 -16.99
C ALA A 363 4.56 13.64 -17.05
N LYS A 364 5.25 13.61 -15.91
CA LYS A 364 6.56 12.96 -15.78
C LYS A 364 6.57 12.05 -14.59
N TRP A 365 7.08 10.84 -14.80
CA TRP A 365 7.47 9.98 -13.69
C TRP A 365 8.61 10.64 -12.93
N THR A 366 8.49 10.59 -11.62
CA THR A 366 9.65 10.58 -10.75
C THR A 366 10.19 9.17 -10.67
N THR A 367 11.51 9.04 -10.61
CA THR A 367 12.13 7.72 -10.38
C THR A 367 11.75 7.24 -8.98
N TYR A 368 10.92 6.22 -8.86
CA TYR A 368 10.70 5.52 -7.60
C TYR A 368 10.81 4.01 -7.85
N LYS A 369 11.48 3.29 -6.95
CA LYS A 369 11.50 1.81 -6.90
C LYS A 369 10.84 1.28 -5.62
N LEU A 370 10.04 2.10 -4.94
CA LEU A 370 9.34 1.70 -3.71
C LEU A 370 8.11 0.84 -4.04
N LEU A 371 7.46 1.14 -5.16
CA LEU A 371 6.35 0.34 -5.69
C LEU A 371 6.84 -0.58 -6.80
N SER A 372 6.19 -1.73 -6.92
CA SER A 372 6.32 -2.62 -8.05
C SER A 372 5.06 -2.53 -8.90
N PHE A 373 5.24 -2.41 -10.20
CA PHE A 373 4.17 -2.25 -11.18
C PHE A 373 4.01 -3.54 -11.95
N LEU A 374 2.77 -3.89 -12.28
CA LEU A 374 2.50 -5.09 -13.04
C LEU A 374 2.92 -4.88 -14.50
N ALA A 375 3.74 -5.78 -15.02
CA ALA A 375 4.13 -5.83 -16.42
C ALA A 375 3.88 -7.22 -16.98
N ARG A 376 3.30 -7.26 -18.18
CA ARG A 376 3.14 -8.49 -18.96
C ARG A 376 4.22 -8.58 -20.02
N ILE A 377 4.89 -9.72 -20.10
CA ILE A 377 5.83 -10.04 -21.19
C ILE A 377 5.31 -11.22 -21.99
N ASN A 378 5.49 -11.14 -23.30
CA ASN A 378 5.24 -12.22 -24.24
C ASN A 378 6.57 -12.78 -24.73
N ILE A 379 6.69 -14.10 -24.74
CA ILE A 379 7.91 -14.84 -25.08
C ILE A 379 7.54 -15.87 -26.14
N VAL A 380 8.27 -15.89 -27.25
CA VAL A 380 8.07 -16.86 -28.34
C VAL A 380 9.41 -17.46 -28.73
N GLY A 381 9.42 -18.76 -29.00
CA GLY A 381 10.55 -19.43 -29.61
C GLY A 381 10.34 -20.92 -29.75
N ILE A 382 11.45 -21.66 -29.83
CA ILE A 382 11.49 -23.11 -30.06
C ILE A 382 11.68 -23.82 -28.73
N ASP A 383 10.76 -24.72 -28.40
CA ASP A 383 10.79 -25.47 -27.14
C ASP A 383 12.02 -26.40 -27.06
N ARG A 384 12.57 -26.50 -25.85
CA ARG A 384 13.61 -27.48 -25.51
C ARG A 384 13.56 -27.84 -24.04
N VAL A 385 14.11 -29.00 -23.74
CA VAL A 385 14.29 -29.46 -22.35
C VAL A 385 15.02 -28.40 -21.53
N GLY A 386 14.43 -28.03 -20.39
CA GLY A 386 14.99 -27.07 -19.44
C GLY A 386 14.67 -25.60 -19.73
N MET A 387 13.99 -25.27 -20.83
CA MET A 387 13.69 -23.88 -21.19
C MET A 387 12.90 -23.12 -20.12
N ILE A 388 11.85 -23.74 -19.57
CA ILE A 388 11.02 -23.13 -18.52
C ILE A 388 11.85 -22.79 -17.28
N ASN A 389 12.75 -23.70 -16.88
CA ASN A 389 13.62 -23.51 -15.71
C ASN A 389 14.61 -22.36 -15.92
N GLU A 390 15.20 -22.26 -17.12
CA GLU A 390 16.08 -21.13 -17.47
C GLU A 390 15.34 -19.80 -17.43
N ILE A 391 14.13 -19.73 -18.01
CA ILE A 391 13.29 -18.53 -17.97
C ILE A 391 12.96 -18.15 -16.52
N SER A 392 12.44 -19.09 -15.72
CA SER A 392 12.09 -18.83 -14.32
C SER A 392 13.31 -18.46 -13.47
N GLY A 393 14.48 -19.05 -13.76
CA GLY A 393 15.72 -18.79 -13.08
C GLY A 393 16.26 -17.38 -13.34
N ILE A 394 16.22 -16.91 -14.59
CA ILE A 394 16.61 -15.53 -14.95
C ILE A 394 15.68 -14.53 -14.27
N ILE A 395 14.36 -14.73 -14.36
CA ILE A 395 13.39 -13.81 -13.73
C ILE A 395 13.62 -13.72 -12.23
N SER A 396 13.85 -14.86 -11.57
CA SER A 396 14.07 -14.91 -10.13
C SER A 396 15.39 -14.25 -9.70
N LYS A 397 16.46 -14.40 -10.51
CA LYS A 397 17.80 -13.92 -10.18
C LYS A 397 18.01 -12.43 -10.46
N ASP A 398 17.47 -11.93 -11.57
CA ASP A 398 17.78 -10.57 -12.05
C ASP A 398 16.98 -9.48 -11.33
N LEU A 399 15.75 -9.78 -10.92
CA LEU A 399 14.85 -8.75 -10.44
C LEU A 399 14.57 -8.82 -8.93
N SER A 400 14.82 -9.94 -8.25
CA SER A 400 14.25 -10.18 -6.92
C SER A 400 12.73 -9.89 -6.86
N THR A 401 12.04 -9.97 -8.01
CA THR A 401 10.62 -9.66 -8.11
C THR A 401 9.80 -10.93 -8.19
N ASN A 402 8.56 -10.82 -7.72
CA ASN A 402 7.64 -11.94 -7.73
C ASN A 402 6.96 -12.07 -9.10
N ILE A 403 6.92 -13.30 -9.62
CA ILE A 403 6.11 -13.67 -10.77
C ILE A 403 4.66 -13.77 -10.28
N GLN A 404 3.75 -13.00 -10.87
CA GLN A 404 2.32 -13.09 -10.56
C GLN A 404 1.69 -14.26 -11.31
N SER A 405 2.00 -14.40 -12.60
CA SER A 405 1.48 -15.46 -13.45
C SER A 405 2.53 -15.91 -14.46
N LEU A 406 2.54 -17.20 -14.76
CA LEU A 406 3.37 -17.79 -15.81
C LEU A 406 2.51 -18.79 -16.57
N ASN A 407 2.13 -18.45 -17.80
CA ASN A 407 1.34 -19.29 -18.68
C ASN A 407 2.19 -19.69 -19.87
N ILE A 408 2.41 -20.99 -20.06
CA ILE A 408 3.24 -21.49 -21.15
C ILE A 408 2.42 -22.51 -21.93
N ASN A 409 2.33 -22.30 -23.24
CA ASN A 409 1.72 -23.23 -24.17
C ASN A 409 2.75 -23.65 -25.19
N VAL A 410 2.83 -24.95 -25.47
CA VAL A 410 3.69 -25.51 -26.51
C VAL A 410 2.79 -26.12 -27.58
N ASN A 411 3.01 -25.72 -28.83
CA ASN A 411 2.32 -26.32 -29.98
C ASN A 411 3.33 -26.60 -31.08
N ASP A 412 3.40 -27.84 -31.55
CA ASP A 412 4.30 -28.28 -32.64
C ASP A 412 5.77 -27.85 -32.44
N GLY A 413 6.27 -27.91 -31.20
CA GLY A 413 7.64 -27.53 -30.85
C GLY A 413 7.88 -26.01 -30.75
N ILE A 414 6.86 -25.18 -30.95
CA ILE A 414 6.91 -23.74 -30.72
C ILE A 414 6.32 -23.46 -29.34
N PHE A 415 7.10 -22.81 -28.48
CA PHE A 415 6.63 -22.35 -27.18
C PHE A 415 6.14 -20.90 -27.27
N LYS A 416 5.02 -20.63 -26.59
CA LYS A 416 4.46 -19.30 -26.37
C LYS A 416 4.22 -19.13 -24.88
N GLY A 417 4.95 -18.20 -24.27
CA GLY A 417 4.88 -17.87 -22.86
C GLY A 417 4.31 -16.48 -22.63
N ILE A 418 3.35 -16.35 -21.73
CA ILE A 418 2.89 -15.08 -21.17
C ILE A 418 3.28 -15.07 -19.71
N VAL A 419 4.05 -14.06 -19.30
CA VAL A 419 4.47 -13.88 -17.90
C VAL A 419 3.98 -12.54 -17.40
N ASP A 420 3.22 -12.57 -16.31
CA ASP A 420 2.88 -11.37 -15.54
C ASP A 420 3.83 -11.29 -14.35
N LEU A 421 4.58 -10.21 -14.27
CA LEU A 421 5.55 -9.99 -13.20
C LEU A 421 5.52 -8.55 -12.69
N TYR A 422 5.91 -8.39 -11.44
CA TYR A 422 6.07 -7.08 -10.84
C TYR A 422 7.46 -6.52 -11.17
N VAL A 423 7.55 -5.27 -11.60
CA VAL A 423 8.81 -4.57 -11.91
C VAL A 423 8.83 -3.17 -11.33
N HIS A 424 9.99 -2.68 -10.92
CA HIS A 424 10.09 -1.35 -10.33
C HIS A 424 10.14 -0.22 -11.36
N ASN A 425 10.75 -0.46 -12.53
CA ASN A 425 10.89 0.52 -13.59
C ASN A 425 11.16 -0.16 -14.94
N THR A 426 11.14 0.64 -16.01
CA THR A 426 11.44 0.17 -17.37
C THR A 426 12.87 -0.34 -17.56
N ASN A 427 13.87 0.20 -16.86
CA ASN A 427 15.26 -0.25 -17.02
C ASN A 427 15.45 -1.69 -16.50
N ASP A 428 14.88 -1.99 -15.35
CA ASP A 428 14.88 -3.31 -14.74
C ASP A 428 14.18 -4.31 -15.69
N LEU A 429 13.01 -3.94 -16.24
CA LEU A 429 12.29 -4.75 -17.23
C LEU A 429 13.09 -4.94 -18.54
N ASN A 430 13.71 -3.88 -19.07
CA ASN A 430 14.50 -3.96 -20.29
C ASN A 430 15.73 -4.86 -20.11
N THR A 431 16.37 -4.81 -18.94
CA THR A 431 17.48 -5.70 -18.59
C THR A 431 17.02 -7.15 -18.56
N LEU A 432 15.87 -7.42 -17.95
CA LEU A 432 15.25 -8.75 -17.96
C LEU A 432 14.97 -9.23 -19.40
N LEU A 433 14.32 -8.41 -20.22
CA LEU A 433 14.01 -8.75 -21.61
C LEU A 433 15.29 -9.10 -22.39
N LEU A 434 16.36 -8.32 -22.22
CA LEU A 434 17.66 -8.59 -22.85
C LEU A 434 18.32 -9.88 -22.36
N ASN A 435 18.12 -10.27 -21.10
CA ASN A 435 18.67 -11.51 -20.57
C ASN A 435 17.85 -12.72 -21.00
N ILE A 436 16.53 -12.60 -21.04
CA ILE A 436 15.64 -13.62 -21.61
C ILE A 436 15.96 -13.82 -23.09
N SER A 437 16.13 -12.75 -23.89
CA SER A 437 16.44 -12.88 -25.32
C SER A 437 17.76 -13.59 -25.63
N LYS A 438 18.68 -13.68 -24.66
CA LYS A 438 19.94 -14.43 -24.82
C LYS A 438 19.79 -15.93 -24.62
N ILE A 439 18.65 -16.40 -24.06
CA ILE A 439 18.39 -17.82 -23.92
C ILE A 439 18.32 -18.45 -25.31
N LYS A 440 19.15 -19.47 -25.54
CA LYS A 440 19.14 -20.23 -26.79
C LYS A 440 17.76 -20.85 -27.01
N GLY A 441 17.17 -20.58 -28.17
CA GLY A 441 15.83 -21.05 -28.55
C GLY A 441 14.74 -19.97 -28.44
N ILE A 442 15.01 -18.83 -27.79
CA ILE A 442 14.08 -17.69 -27.79
C ILE A 442 14.25 -16.90 -29.08
N GLU A 443 13.14 -16.68 -29.77
CA GLU A 443 13.09 -15.93 -31.03
C GLU A 443 12.70 -14.47 -30.77
N SER A 444 11.70 -14.25 -29.91
CA SER A 444 11.28 -12.90 -29.54
C SER A 444 10.82 -12.82 -28.09
N VAL A 445 11.09 -11.68 -27.48
CA VAL A 445 10.60 -11.32 -26.14
C VAL A 445 10.25 -9.84 -26.15
N HIS A 446 9.03 -9.49 -25.76
CA HIS A 446 8.60 -8.10 -25.70
C HIS A 446 7.55 -7.89 -24.62
N ARG A 447 7.49 -6.66 -24.11
CA ARG A 447 6.43 -6.21 -23.21
C ARG A 447 5.11 -6.09 -23.97
N MET A 448 4.03 -6.57 -23.39
CA MET A 448 2.68 -6.30 -23.87
C MET A 448 2.14 -5.02 -23.23
N GLU A 449 1.45 -4.20 -24.03
CA GLU A 449 0.85 -2.94 -23.57
C GLU A 449 -0.47 -3.15 -22.82
N THR A 450 -1.14 -4.26 -23.10
CA THR A 450 -2.42 -4.67 -22.51
C THR A 450 -2.26 -5.92 -21.67
N ILE A 451 -2.81 -5.88 -20.46
CA ILE A 451 -2.89 -6.98 -19.48
C ILE A 451 -4.28 -7.62 -19.56
#